data_AF-A0A1U0QLQ9-F1
#
_entry.id   AF-A0A1U0QLQ9-F1
#
_cell.length_a   1.000
_cell.length_b   1.000
_cell.length_c   1.000
_cell.angle_alpha   90.00
_cell.angle_beta   90.00
_cell.angle_gamma   90.00
#
_symmetry.space_group_name_H-M   'P 1'
#
loop_
_entity.id
_entity.type
_entity.pdbx_description
1 polymer ?
#
loop_
_entity_poly.entity_id
_entity_poly.type
_entity_poly.pdbx_seq_one_letter_code
_entity_poly.pdbx_strand_id
1 'polypeptide(L)' 'MSLRWRGHPEIIGALAAVGLRGTYMVQSVGREWILQGVGHDGLPMLALPAEGKSFAALHTAQLYAIGLDGAQAEAQASGV' A
#
# COMPACT_ATOMS: atom_id res chain seq x y z
N MET A 1 -11.10 8.52 -2.04
CA MET A 1 -11.98 7.36 -2.31
C MET A 1 -11.69 6.25 -1.32
N SER A 2 -12.62 5.33 -1.05
CA SER A 2 -12.38 4.19 -0.14
C SER A 2 -11.73 3.02 -0.87
N LEU A 3 -10.65 2.46 -0.32
CA LEU A 3 -10.02 1.23 -0.81
C LEU A 3 -10.82 -0.01 -0.37
N ARG A 4 -11.09 -0.93 -1.30
CA ARG A 4 -11.80 -2.19 -1.02
C ARG A 4 -10.80 -3.31 -0.71
N TRP A 5 -10.56 -3.53 0.58
CA TRP A 5 -9.64 -4.56 1.07
C TRP A 5 -10.23 -5.97 0.94
N ARG A 6 -9.40 -6.91 0.50
CA ARG A 6 -9.71 -8.35 0.42
C ARG A 6 -8.53 -9.16 0.93
N GLY A 7 -8.78 -10.38 1.41
CA GLY A 7 -7.70 -11.32 1.75
C GLY A 7 -6.82 -11.60 0.53
N HIS A 8 -5.50 -11.61 0.74
CA HIS A 8 -4.57 -12.01 -0.31
C HIS A 8 -4.65 -13.54 -0.51
N PRO A 9 -4.80 -14.04 -1.75
CA PRO A 9 -5.04 -15.47 -1.98
C PRO A 9 -3.87 -16.36 -1.56
N GLU A 10 -2.65 -15.84 -1.66
CA GLU A 10 -1.42 -16.62 -1.40
C GLU A 10 -0.72 -16.27 -0.08
N ILE A 11 -1.17 -15.21 0.61
CA ILE A 11 -0.49 -14.71 1.81
C ILE A 11 -1.48 -14.63 2.96
N ILE A 12 -1.38 -15.60 3.87
CA ILE A 12 -2.24 -15.70 5.05
C ILE A 12 -2.02 -14.46 5.94
N GLY A 13 -3.11 -13.81 6.34
CA GLY A 13 -3.05 -12.62 7.20
C GLY A 13 -2.68 -11.33 6.46
N ALA A 14 -2.57 -11.37 5.13
CA ALA A 14 -2.43 -10.19 4.30
C ALA A 14 -3.77 -9.74 3.71
N LEU A 15 -3.95 -8.43 3.62
CA LEU A 15 -5.05 -7.81 2.91
C LEU A 15 -4.49 -6.97 1.76
N ALA A 16 -5.16 -7.03 0.61
CA ALA A 16 -4.82 -6.23 -0.55
C ALA A 16 -6.01 -5.38 -1.01
N ALA A 17 -5.72 -4.22 -1.58
CA ALA A 17 -6.70 -3.36 -2.22
C ALA A 17 -6.10 -2.71 -3.46
N VAL A 18 -6.88 -2.63 -4.54
CA VAL A 18 -6.51 -1.91 -5.75
C VAL A 18 -7.03 -0.48 -5.64
N GLY A 19 -6.14 0.49 -5.79
CA GLY A 19 -6.41 1.92 -5.81
C GLY A 19 -6.07 2.57 -7.15
N LEU A 20 -6.15 3.90 -7.17
CA LEU A 20 -5.78 4.73 -8.32
C LEU A 20 -4.29 4.62 -8.66
N ARG A 21 -3.41 4.54 -7.65
CA ARG A 21 -1.95 4.53 -7.87
C ARG A 21 -1.39 3.14 -8.13
N GLY A 22 -2.13 2.08 -7.80
CA GLY A 22 -1.68 0.71 -7.92
C GLY A 22 -2.34 -0.22 -6.92
N THR A 23 -1.65 -1.30 -6.56
CA THR A 23 -2.09 -2.25 -5.54
C THR A 23 -1.40 -1.97 -4.22
N TYR A 24 -2.19 -1.83 -3.16
CA TYR A 24 -1.74 -1.77 -1.79
C TYR A 24 -1.86 -3.14 -1.13
N MET A 25 -0.90 -3.48 -0.29
CA MET A 25 -0.92 -4.69 0.52
C MET A 25 -0.54 -4.35 1.95
N VAL A 26 -1.30 -4.84 2.91
CA VAL A 26 -0.97 -4.76 4.33
C VAL A 26 -0.85 -6.15 4.91
N GLN A 27 0.24 -6.42 5.61
CA GLN A 27 0.53 -7.73 6.21
C GLN A 27 0.78 -7.59 7.71
N SER A 28 0.31 -8.55 8.50
CA SER A 28 0.66 -8.65 9.91
C SER A 28 2.03 -9.31 10.06
N VAL A 29 2.99 -8.58 10.64
CA VAL A 29 4.35 -9.08 10.94
C VAL A 29 4.63 -8.86 12.41
N GLY A 30 4.67 -9.94 13.19
CA GLY A 30 4.81 -9.85 14.66
C GLY A 30 3.63 -9.10 15.28
N ARG A 31 3.89 -7.91 15.85
CA ARG A 31 2.87 -7.02 16.46
C ARG A 31 2.53 -5.81 15.59
N GLU A 32 3.08 -5.75 14.39
CA GLU A 32 2.98 -4.60 13.50
C GLU A 32 2.26 -4.96 12.21
N TRP A 33 1.77 -3.94 11.52
CA TRP A 33 1.14 -4.02 10.21
C TRP A 33 2.01 -3.28 9.20
N ILE A 34 2.55 -4.01 8.25
CA ILE A 34 3.45 -3.45 7.23
C ILE A 34 2.63 -3.16 5.97
N LEU A 35 2.60 -1.90 5.57
CA LEU A 35 1.97 -1.44 4.32
C LEU A 35 3.02 -1.34 3.21
N GLN A 36 2.74 -2.01 2.11
CA GLN A 36 3.50 -1.93 0.87
C GLN A 36 2.58 -1.53 -0.28
N GLY A 37 3.18 -1.03 -1.37
CA GLY A 37 2.45 -0.61 -2.56
C GLY A 37 3.27 -0.83 -3.81
N VAL A 38 2.61 -1.32 -4.85
CA VAL A 38 3.17 -1.52 -6.18
C VAL A 38 2.28 -0.76 -7.17
N GLY A 39 2.90 0.05 -8.02
CA GLY A 39 2.20 0.80 -9.07
C GLY A 39 1.56 -0.12 -10.11
N HIS A 40 0.68 0.44 -10.94
CA HIS A 40 0.13 -0.31 -12.09
C HIS A 40 1.19 -0.67 -13.14
N ASP A 41 2.35 -0.03 -13.08
CA ASP A 41 3.56 -0.34 -13.84
C ASP A 41 4.36 -1.54 -13.26
N GLY A 42 3.92 -2.10 -12.13
CA GLY A 42 4.62 -3.19 -11.45
C GLY A 42 5.81 -2.74 -10.61
N LEU A 43 6.09 -1.43 -10.50
CA LEU A 43 7.21 -0.91 -9.73
C LEU A 43 6.81 -0.58 -8.29
N PRO A 44 7.73 -0.66 -7.31
CA PRO A 44 7.45 -0.20 -5.94
C PRO A 44 7.02 1.28 -5.92
N MET A 45 5.97 1.59 -5.18
CA MET A 45 5.54 2.99 -5.02
C MET A 45 6.59 3.80 -4.24
N LEU A 46 7.16 4.83 -4.86
CA LEU A 46 8.19 5.67 -4.23
C LEU A 46 7.73 6.40 -2.96
N ALA A 47 6.42 6.58 -2.79
CA ALA A 47 5.85 7.21 -1.60
C ALA A 47 5.77 6.25 -0.38
N LEU A 48 6.19 5.01 -0.55
CA LEU A 48 6.37 4.03 0.52
C LEU A 48 7.85 3.62 0.59
N PRO A 49 8.40 3.37 1.79
CA PRO A 49 9.71 2.76 1.94
C PRO A 49 9.76 1.40 1.22
N ALA A 50 10.94 0.99 0.74
CA ALA A 50 11.10 -0.25 0.00
C ALA A 50 10.73 -1.48 0.85
N GLU A 51 11.05 -1.45 2.14
CA GLU A 51 10.69 -2.44 3.15
C GLU A 51 9.21 -2.36 3.58
N GLY A 52 8.48 -1.34 3.14
CA GLY A 52 7.13 -1.02 3.58
C GLY A 52 7.10 -0.10 4.80
N LYS A 53 5.93 0.47 5.08
CA LYS A 53 5.71 1.37 6.21
C LYS A 53 5.03 0.62 7.35
N SER A 54 5.64 0.62 8.54
CA SER A 54 5.08 -0.02 9.74
C SER A 54 4.00 0.81 10.42
N PHE A 55 2.98 0.13 10.94
CA PHE A 55 1.90 0.69 11.75
C PHE A 55 1.57 -0.24 12.91
N ALA A 56 1.24 0.34 14.07
CA ALA A 56 0.81 -0.44 15.24
C ALA A 56 -0.59 -1.07 15.07
N ALA A 57 -1.40 -0.57 14.13
CA ALA A 57 -2.77 -1.03 13.92
C ALA A 57 -3.15 -1.06 12.44
N LEU A 58 -3.91 -2.09 12.04
CA LEU A 58 -4.42 -2.27 10.69
C LEU A 58 -5.18 -1.04 10.17
N HIS A 59 -6.09 -0.49 10.98
CA HIS A 59 -6.92 0.64 10.54
C HIS A 59 -6.06 1.86 10.16
N THR A 60 -4.95 2.10 10.87
CA THR A 60 -4.04 3.23 10.61
C THR A 60 -3.29 3.04 9.29
N ALA A 61 -2.85 1.80 9.00
CA ALA A 61 -2.25 1.46 7.71
C ALA A 61 -3.25 1.68 6.55
N GLN A 62 -4.50 1.28 6.74
CA GLN A 62 -5.56 1.45 5.73
C GLN A 62 -5.90 2.92 5.49
N LEU A 63 -5.98 3.74 6.55
CA LEU A 63 -6.19 5.19 6.44
C LEU A 63 -5.03 5.88 5.70
N TYR A 64 -3.79 5.49 6.00
CA TYR A 64 -2.63 6.02 5.30
C TYR A 64 -2.68 5.69 3.80
N ALA A 65 -3.01 4.44 3.44
CA ALA A 65 -3.16 4.02 2.05
C ALA A 65 -4.25 4.83 1.31
N ILE A 66 -5.40 5.09 1.96
CA ILE A 66 -6.46 5.93 1.41
C ILE A 66 -5.97 7.37 1.15
N GLY A 67 -5.25 7.95 2.11
CA GLY A 67 -4.66 9.28 1.95
C GLY A 67 -3.64 9.32 0.81
N LEU A 68 -2.80 8.28 0.72
CA LEU A 68 -1.78 8.16 -0.30
C LEU A 68 -2.37 7.98 -1.71
N ASP A 69 -3.46 7.23 -1.83
CA ASP A 69 -4.16 6.97 -3.10
C ASP A 69 -4.92 8.20 -3.61
N GLY A 70 -5.43 9.03 -2.70
CA GLY A 70 -6.14 10.27 -3.02
C GLY A 70 -5.25 11.50 -3.22
N ALA A 71 -3.97 11.44 -2.82
CA ALA A 71 -3.04 12.53 -3.04
C ALA A 71 -2.70 12.69 -4.52
N GLN A 72 -2.65 13.93 -5.01
CA GLN A 72 -2.21 14.23 -6.37
C GLN A 72 -0.79 13.67 -6.53
N ALA A 73 -0.63 12.66 -7.37
CA ALA A 73 0.68 12.10 -7.66
C ALA A 73 1.48 13.17 -8.39
N GLU A 74 2.49 13.75 -7.72
CA GLU A 74 3.55 14.45 -8.44
C GLU A 74 4.08 13.46 -9.49
N ALA A 75 4.08 13.87 -10.76
CA ALA A 75 4.53 13.03 -11.85
C ALA A 75 5.91 12.50 -11.49
N GLN A 76 6.01 11.19 -11.28
CA GLN A 76 7.28 10.52 -11.08
C GLN A 76 8.00 10.58 -12.43
N ALA A 77 8.73 11.66 -12.67
CA ALA A 77 9.65 11.76 -13.80
C ALA A 77 10.69 10.66 -13.61
N SER A 78 10.49 9.53 -14.27
CA SER A 78 11.51 8.53 -14.49
C SER A 78 12.63 9.23 -15.25
N GLY A 79 13.69 9.62 -14.54
CA GLY A 79 14.89 10.16 -15.14
C GLY A 79 15.46 9.11 -16.09
N VAL A 80 15.51 9.45 -17.37
CA VAL A 80 16.27 8.74 -18.41
C VAL A 80 17.76 8.94 -18.23
#